data_AF-A0A7K2AI56-F1
#
_entry.id   AF-A0A7K2AI56-F1
#
_cell.length_a   1.000
_cell.length_b   1.000
_cell.length_c   1.000
_cell.angle_alpha   90.00
_cell.angle_beta   90.00
_cell.angle_gamma   90.00
#
_symmetry.space_group_name_H-M   'P 1'
#
loop_
_entity.id
_entity.type
_entity.pdbx_description
1 polymer ?
#
loop_
_entity_poly.entity_id
_entity_poly.type
_entity_poly.pdbx_seq_one_letter_code
_entity_poly.pdbx_strand_id
1 'polypeptide(L)'
;MALLRTYRAGKSALCGLLAAVVASQLAVGPVQAQDIEPGPPGNGVVVTESGLVLPVLEIQDGGFRVTTPCRREGFVSSGAYLAGVDVVLDPGHGGSETGAVGSNGLSEKDLNLAVARMAATELRAHGYSVLLTRTTDVRMPVIVRSEIARAVDPYVFVSIHHNGGAVSRSSNPGTETYHQARNPDSARLAGILYERIREALSQYDITWRFTGLRGANAVVRQRDGKDLYGILQYTPGLTSVITEAAYLSNPAEARLLADPEVQETEALAIANGIIEYLTTDSPGSGYNGALVTSRRLRSGSPDGCVDPPLEAESSPQGAPRRQDATPGEEVPAIDSLASQGVLRHTECGPALFCPGGPMHRWVMAVWLVRILESDEPEPIQITRFADVDASKWWAPYVERLAALGITQGCDTSPARFCPHGYVRRDQMATFAVRAFQLEGGQADDYTDTVGNPHSTNIKVATTAGVVGECATDPLRYCPHQPVSRAEAAALLHRAANILPTDPPTSSDD
;
A
#
# COMPACT_ATOMS: atom_id res chain seq x y z
N MET A 1 -13.21 -6.74 20.70
CA MET A 1 -14.57 -6.71 20.11
C MET A 1 -15.68 -6.20 21.05
N ALA A 2 -15.76 -6.62 22.32
CA ALA A 2 -16.81 -6.15 23.23
C ALA A 2 -16.76 -4.62 23.51
N LEU A 3 -15.56 -4.06 23.70
CA LEU A 3 -15.32 -2.61 23.87
C LEU A 3 -15.66 -1.76 22.63
N LEU A 4 -15.51 -2.31 21.42
CA LEU A 4 -15.84 -1.61 20.16
C LEU A 4 -17.35 -1.52 19.94
N ARG A 5 -18.12 -2.53 20.37
CA ARG A 5 -19.60 -2.50 20.30
C ARG A 5 -20.21 -1.42 21.21
N THR A 6 -19.60 -1.17 22.37
CA THR A 6 -20.02 -0.07 23.28
C THR A 6 -19.72 1.31 22.71
N TYR A 7 -18.64 1.48 21.93
CA TYR A 7 -18.31 2.76 21.28
C TYR A 7 -19.36 3.17 20.24
N ARG A 8 -19.85 2.22 19.42
CA ARG A 8 -20.89 2.47 18.41
C ARG A 8 -22.24 2.88 19.02
N ALA A 9 -22.62 2.27 20.15
CA ALA A 9 -23.86 2.59 20.87
C ALA A 9 -23.84 3.99 21.50
N GLY A 10 -22.66 4.49 21.92
CA GLY A 10 -22.50 5.83 22.48
C GLY A 10 -22.69 6.96 21.48
N LYS A 11 -22.24 6.80 20.22
CA LYS A 11 -22.41 7.79 19.15
C LYS A 11 -23.87 7.97 18.72
N SER A 12 -24.66 6.89 18.65
CA SER A 12 -26.06 6.96 18.22
C SER A 12 -26.98 7.71 19.20
N ALA A 13 -26.65 7.74 20.49
CA ALA A 13 -27.46 8.42 21.51
C ALA A 13 -27.31 9.95 21.49
N LEU A 14 -26.22 10.49 20.94
CA LEU A 14 -25.92 11.93 20.95
C LEU A 14 -26.46 12.70 19.73
N CYS A 15 -26.90 12.00 18.68
CA CYS A 15 -27.35 12.61 17.42
C CYS A 15 -28.85 12.97 17.39
N GLY A 16 -29.59 12.70 18.47
CA GLY A 16 -31.06 12.82 18.54
C GLY A 16 -31.63 14.14 19.06
N LEU A 17 -30.82 15.13 19.40
CA LEU A 17 -31.31 16.42 19.92
C LEU A 17 -30.60 17.60 19.26
N LEU A 18 -31.11 18.08 18.12
CA LEU A 18 -31.13 19.49 17.70
C LEU A 18 -31.69 19.61 16.27
N ALA A 19 -33.01 19.75 16.16
CA ALA A 19 -33.66 20.20 14.92
C ALA A 19 -34.90 21.04 15.24
N ALA A 20 -34.81 22.38 15.08
CA ALA A 20 -35.92 23.27 14.74
C ALA A 20 -35.41 24.69 14.43
N VAL A 21 -35.45 25.10 13.15
CA VAL A 21 -36.33 26.14 12.55
C VAL A 21 -35.67 27.52 12.43
N VAL A 22 -35.45 28.00 11.20
CA VAL A 22 -36.14 29.14 10.54
C VAL A 22 -35.72 29.14 9.05
N ALA A 23 -36.71 29.20 8.15
CA ALA A 23 -36.52 29.45 6.71
C ALA A 23 -37.06 30.83 6.35
N SER A 24 -36.33 31.65 5.59
CA SER A 24 -36.90 32.59 4.60
C SER A 24 -35.85 33.11 3.59
N GLN A 25 -36.11 32.83 2.31
CA GLN A 25 -35.85 33.53 1.04
C GLN A 25 -34.79 34.65 0.94
N LEU A 26 -33.97 34.64 -0.13
CA LEU A 26 -33.78 35.76 -1.09
C LEU A 26 -32.86 35.41 -2.30
N ALA A 27 -33.36 35.75 -3.50
CA ALA A 27 -32.72 36.10 -4.78
C ALA A 27 -31.39 35.46 -5.27
N VAL A 28 -31.44 34.89 -6.48
CA VAL A 28 -30.32 34.33 -7.24
C VAL A 28 -29.57 35.44 -7.99
N GLY A 29 -28.32 35.69 -7.58
CA GLY A 29 -27.28 36.37 -8.35
C GLY A 29 -26.29 35.36 -8.96
N PRO A 30 -25.32 35.80 -9.80
CA PRO A 30 -24.51 34.92 -10.61
C PRO A 30 -23.62 33.99 -9.76
N VAL A 31 -23.49 32.74 -10.20
CA VAL A 31 -22.80 31.64 -9.51
C VAL A 31 -21.31 31.97 -9.33
N GLN A 32 -20.93 32.33 -8.12
CA GLN A 32 -19.54 32.25 -7.64
C GLN A 32 -19.25 30.81 -7.24
N ALA A 33 -17.99 30.35 -7.39
CA ALA A 33 -17.54 29.03 -6.96
C ALA A 33 -17.87 28.81 -5.46
N GLN A 34 -19.02 28.17 -5.20
CA GLN A 34 -19.44 27.79 -3.86
C GLN A 34 -18.58 26.60 -3.43
N ASP A 35 -18.17 26.59 -2.15
CA ASP A 35 -17.62 25.40 -1.51
C ASP A 35 -18.67 24.29 -1.70
N ILE A 36 -18.43 23.36 -2.63
CA ILE A 36 -19.41 22.31 -2.89
C ILE A 36 -19.38 21.40 -1.66
N GLU A 37 -20.47 21.35 -0.90
CA GLU A 37 -20.57 20.50 0.28
C GLU A 37 -20.92 19.05 -0.16
N PRO A 38 -20.50 18.03 0.61
CA PRO A 38 -20.84 16.64 0.31
C PRO A 38 -22.33 16.38 0.49
N GLY A 39 -22.86 15.38 -0.21
CA GLY A 39 -24.24 14.93 -0.05
C GLY A 39 -24.55 14.34 1.35
N PRO A 40 -25.79 13.88 1.59
CA PRO A 40 -26.08 13.05 2.76
C PRO A 40 -25.21 11.77 2.75
N PRO A 41 -24.95 11.14 3.92
CA PRO A 41 -24.20 9.89 3.96
C PRO A 41 -24.87 8.84 3.06
N GLY A 42 -24.08 8.23 2.16
CA GLY A 42 -24.55 7.17 1.26
C GLY A 42 -24.79 5.85 2.01
N ASN A 43 -25.42 4.90 1.33
CA ASN A 43 -25.71 3.57 1.89
C ASN A 43 -24.50 2.64 1.74
N GLY A 44 -23.32 3.02 2.25
CA GLY A 44 -22.10 2.25 2.04
C GLY A 44 -21.41 2.50 0.69
N VAL A 45 -20.46 1.63 0.36
CA VAL A 45 -19.65 1.72 -0.85
C VAL A 45 -19.62 0.38 -1.58
N VAL A 46 -19.28 0.40 -2.86
CA VAL A 46 -18.92 -0.78 -3.63
C VAL A 46 -17.46 -0.67 -4.06
N VAL A 47 -16.71 -1.75 -3.87
CA VAL A 47 -15.36 -1.92 -4.42
C VAL A 47 -15.47 -2.75 -5.69
N THR A 48 -15.20 -2.14 -6.84
CA THR A 48 -15.28 -2.80 -8.15
C THR A 48 -14.13 -3.79 -8.34
N GLU A 49 -14.26 -4.69 -9.31
CA GLU A 49 -13.18 -5.61 -9.69
C GLU A 49 -11.93 -4.87 -10.21
N SER A 50 -12.11 -3.68 -10.79
CA SER A 50 -11.02 -2.78 -11.19
C SER A 50 -10.39 -2.02 -10.01
N GLY A 51 -10.88 -2.22 -8.79
CA GLY A 51 -10.35 -1.61 -7.57
C GLY A 51 -10.85 -0.18 -7.29
N LEU A 52 -11.88 0.29 -8.00
CA LEU A 52 -12.51 1.58 -7.70
C LEU A 52 -13.38 1.44 -6.45
N VAL A 53 -13.35 2.46 -5.60
CA VAL A 53 -14.16 2.53 -4.38
C VAL A 53 -15.20 3.63 -4.57
N LEU A 54 -16.46 3.23 -4.70
CA LEU A 54 -17.52 4.11 -5.18
C LEU A 54 -18.64 4.19 -4.13
N PRO A 55 -19.02 5.39 -3.66
CA PRO A 55 -20.22 5.56 -2.82
C PRO A 55 -21.46 5.04 -3.53
N VAL A 56 -22.27 4.24 -2.82
CA VAL A 56 -23.53 3.73 -3.35
C VAL A 56 -24.64 4.75 -3.12
N LEU A 57 -25.24 5.21 -4.21
CA LEU A 57 -26.43 6.05 -4.20
C LEU A 57 -27.68 5.18 -4.00
N GLU A 58 -27.72 4.02 -4.65
CA GLU A 58 -28.85 3.10 -4.62
C GLU A 58 -28.43 1.68 -4.98
N ILE A 59 -29.00 0.69 -4.27
CA ILE A 59 -28.86 -0.74 -4.60
C ILE A 59 -30.08 -1.11 -5.44
N GLN A 60 -29.86 -1.70 -6.62
CA GLN A 60 -30.91 -2.06 -7.56
C GLN A 60 -30.75 -3.52 -8.04
N ASP A 61 -31.78 -4.09 -8.65
CA ASP A 61 -31.69 -5.41 -9.27
C ASP A 61 -30.66 -5.36 -10.42
N GLY A 62 -29.59 -6.15 -10.28
CA GLY A 62 -28.51 -6.23 -11.27
C GLY A 62 -27.34 -5.28 -11.06
N GLY A 63 -27.27 -4.53 -9.95
CA GLY A 63 -26.07 -3.76 -9.61
C GLY A 63 -26.27 -2.58 -8.66
N PHE A 64 -25.38 -1.59 -8.77
CA PHE A 64 -25.30 -0.43 -7.90
C PHE A 64 -25.30 0.85 -8.73
N ARG A 65 -26.19 1.78 -8.40
CA ARG A 65 -26.06 3.18 -8.84
C ARG A 65 -25.10 3.88 -7.89
N VAL A 66 -24.06 4.50 -8.43
CA VAL A 66 -22.89 4.95 -7.67
C VAL A 66 -22.49 6.37 -8.00
N THR A 67 -21.76 7.00 -7.09
CA THR A 67 -20.98 8.20 -7.37
C THR A 67 -19.62 7.79 -7.92
N THR A 68 -19.28 8.23 -9.13
CA THR A 68 -17.99 7.97 -9.79
C THR A 68 -16.85 8.77 -9.13
N PRO A 69 -15.56 8.45 -9.40
CA PRO A 69 -14.44 9.22 -8.86
C PRO A 69 -14.51 10.72 -9.15
N CYS A 70 -15.06 11.14 -10.28
CA CYS A 70 -15.26 12.55 -10.65
C CYS A 70 -16.61 13.12 -10.21
N ARG A 71 -17.28 12.44 -9.27
CA ARG A 71 -18.56 12.84 -8.67
C ARG A 71 -19.71 12.97 -9.66
N ARG A 72 -19.75 12.09 -10.66
CA ARG A 72 -20.90 11.89 -11.56
C ARG A 72 -21.70 10.68 -11.09
N GLU A 73 -22.90 10.51 -11.61
CA GLU A 73 -23.62 9.25 -11.41
C GLU A 73 -23.12 8.21 -12.41
N GLY A 74 -22.97 6.97 -11.94
CA GLY A 74 -22.60 5.81 -12.75
C GLY A 74 -23.35 4.56 -12.30
N PHE A 75 -23.11 3.46 -13.01
CA PHE A 75 -23.65 2.15 -12.67
C PHE A 75 -22.54 1.12 -12.75
N VAL A 76 -22.53 0.17 -11.80
CA VAL A 76 -21.66 -1.01 -11.81
C VAL A 76 -22.51 -2.25 -11.52
N SER A 77 -22.32 -3.30 -12.31
CA SER A 77 -23.09 -4.53 -12.24
C SER A 77 -22.61 -5.49 -11.16
N SER A 78 -21.32 -5.44 -10.80
CA SER A 78 -20.71 -6.27 -9.76
C SER A 78 -19.73 -5.48 -8.88
N GLY A 79 -19.44 -6.03 -7.70
CA GLY A 79 -18.44 -5.51 -6.78
C GLY A 79 -18.70 -5.91 -5.33
N ALA A 80 -17.69 -5.74 -4.48
CA ALA A 80 -17.80 -6.01 -3.06
C ALA A 80 -18.48 -4.82 -2.36
N TYR A 81 -19.73 -5.03 -1.94
CA TYR A 81 -20.48 -4.02 -1.18
C TYR A 81 -20.07 -4.02 0.30
N LEU A 82 -19.81 -2.83 0.83
CA LEU A 82 -19.42 -2.59 2.22
C LEU A 82 -20.36 -1.55 2.83
N ALA A 83 -21.23 -2.00 3.74
CA ALA A 83 -22.11 -1.12 4.52
C ALA A 83 -21.37 -0.37 5.65
N GLY A 84 -20.18 -0.84 6.04
CA GLY A 84 -19.37 -0.23 7.07
C GLY A 84 -18.03 -0.95 7.26
N VAL A 85 -17.05 -0.23 7.81
CA VAL A 85 -15.72 -0.77 8.16
C VAL A 85 -15.24 -0.14 9.47
N ASP A 86 -14.22 -0.73 10.10
CA ASP A 86 -13.66 -0.20 11.34
C ASP A 86 -12.76 1.01 11.08
N VAL A 87 -11.97 0.96 10.01
CA VAL A 87 -10.97 1.99 9.65
C VAL A 87 -11.07 2.36 8.17
N VAL A 88 -11.03 3.66 7.88
CA VAL A 88 -10.81 4.17 6.51
C VAL A 88 -9.45 4.86 6.46
N LEU A 89 -8.60 4.44 5.53
CA LEU A 89 -7.36 5.13 5.17
C LEU A 89 -7.56 5.87 3.85
N ASP A 90 -7.19 7.14 3.79
CA ASP A 90 -7.27 7.97 2.58
C ASP A 90 -5.87 8.27 2.06
N PRO A 91 -5.34 7.51 1.08
CA PRO A 91 -4.11 7.89 0.42
C PRO A 91 -4.37 9.14 -0.42
N GLY A 92 -3.83 10.28 0.01
CA GLY A 92 -4.07 11.57 -0.62
C GLY A 92 -3.69 11.60 -2.11
N HIS A 93 -4.32 12.50 -2.86
CA HIS A 93 -4.08 12.73 -4.29
C HIS A 93 -4.49 11.54 -5.18
N GLY A 94 -3.85 11.38 -6.36
CA GLY A 94 -4.11 10.29 -7.30
C GLY A 94 -4.40 10.77 -8.73
N GLY A 95 -4.10 9.93 -9.70
CA GLY A 95 -4.24 10.18 -11.13
C GLY A 95 -3.47 11.42 -11.55
N SER A 96 -4.18 12.41 -12.09
CA SER A 96 -3.63 13.70 -12.51
C SER A 96 -3.26 14.62 -11.33
N GLU A 97 -3.67 14.32 -10.09
CA GLU A 97 -3.15 14.97 -8.89
C GLU A 97 -1.89 14.26 -8.43
N THR A 98 -0.71 14.79 -8.75
CA THR A 98 0.55 14.21 -8.26
C THR A 98 0.77 14.47 -6.77
N GLY A 99 0.17 15.55 -6.25
CA GLY A 99 0.61 16.15 -5.00
C GLY A 99 2.00 16.77 -5.17
N ALA A 100 2.79 16.78 -4.11
CA ALA A 100 4.20 17.15 -4.14
C ALA A 100 5.03 16.19 -5.02
N VAL A 101 6.09 16.71 -5.63
CA VAL A 101 7.08 15.88 -6.31
C VAL A 101 8.45 16.23 -5.75
N GLY A 102 9.12 15.22 -5.18
CA GLY A 102 10.45 15.38 -4.60
C GLY A 102 11.52 15.62 -5.67
N SER A 103 12.69 16.12 -5.24
CA SER A 103 13.82 16.34 -6.16
C SER A 103 14.37 15.06 -6.80
N ASN A 104 14.01 13.90 -6.25
CA ASN A 104 14.32 12.57 -6.76
C ASN A 104 13.22 11.99 -7.69
N GLY A 105 12.17 12.76 -8.00
CA GLY A 105 11.05 12.32 -8.84
C GLY A 105 9.97 11.51 -8.11
N LEU A 106 10.13 11.26 -6.80
CA LEU A 106 9.10 10.59 -6.01
C LEU A 106 7.85 11.47 -5.92
N SER A 107 6.72 10.95 -6.39
CA SER A 107 5.44 11.65 -6.40
C SER A 107 4.64 11.30 -5.14
N GLU A 108 4.05 12.31 -4.50
CA GLU A 108 3.31 12.17 -3.25
C GLU A 108 2.15 11.18 -3.38
N LYS A 109 1.40 11.20 -4.49
CA LYS A 109 0.30 10.26 -4.72
C LYS A 109 0.73 8.79 -4.65
N ASP A 110 1.95 8.47 -5.10
CA ASP A 110 2.42 7.08 -5.18
C ASP A 110 2.90 6.64 -3.81
N LEU A 111 3.65 7.51 -3.12
CA LEU A 111 4.08 7.32 -1.75
C LEU A 111 2.91 7.17 -0.78
N ASN A 112 1.91 8.06 -0.84
CA ASN A 112 0.71 8.00 -0.01
C ASN A 112 -0.01 6.66 -0.17
N LEU A 113 -0.15 6.16 -1.41
CA LEU A 113 -0.82 4.89 -1.67
C LEU A 113 -0.01 3.68 -1.21
N ALA A 114 1.32 3.71 -1.37
CA ALA A 114 2.20 2.67 -0.86
C ALA A 114 2.09 2.54 0.67
N VAL A 115 2.26 3.65 1.40
CA VAL A 115 2.16 3.70 2.87
C VAL A 115 0.77 3.27 3.34
N ALA A 116 -0.30 3.78 2.73
CA ALA A 116 -1.68 3.41 3.09
C ALA A 116 -1.96 1.91 2.94
N ARG A 117 -1.40 1.26 1.91
CA ARG A 117 -1.57 -0.18 1.68
C ARG A 117 -0.82 -1.02 2.71
N MET A 118 0.39 -0.62 3.07
CA MET A 118 1.15 -1.29 4.13
C MET A 118 0.46 -1.12 5.49
N ALA A 119 -0.01 0.08 5.82
CA ALA A 119 -0.74 0.33 7.06
C ALA A 119 -2.07 -0.46 7.12
N ALA A 120 -2.78 -0.56 6.00
CA ALA A 120 -3.98 -1.39 5.92
C ALA A 120 -3.68 -2.88 6.08
N THR A 121 -2.54 -3.36 5.57
CA THR A 121 -2.12 -4.77 5.74
C THR A 121 -1.88 -5.06 7.21
N GLU A 122 -1.15 -4.19 7.91
CA GLU A 122 -0.91 -4.31 9.34
C GLU A 122 -2.23 -4.31 10.12
N LEU A 123 -3.08 -3.29 9.93
CA LEU A 123 -4.38 -3.21 10.62
C LEU A 123 -5.26 -4.45 10.39
N ARG A 124 -5.27 -5.01 9.17
CA ARG A 124 -6.01 -6.25 8.88
C ARG A 124 -5.42 -7.47 9.59
N ALA A 125 -4.10 -7.55 9.72
CA ALA A 125 -3.43 -8.60 10.49
C ALA A 125 -3.84 -8.55 11.98
N HIS A 126 -4.17 -7.36 12.49
CA HIS A 126 -4.73 -7.16 13.84
C HIS A 126 -6.26 -7.29 13.91
N GLY A 127 -6.91 -7.77 12.83
CA GLY A 127 -8.33 -8.12 12.81
C GLY A 127 -9.30 -6.96 12.54
N TYR A 128 -8.81 -5.79 12.13
CA TYR A 128 -9.66 -4.66 11.74
C TYR A 128 -10.11 -4.78 10.28
N SER A 129 -11.37 -4.44 10.01
CA SER A 129 -11.84 -4.20 8.64
C SER A 129 -11.37 -2.83 8.17
N VAL A 130 -10.66 -2.78 7.04
CA VAL A 130 -10.01 -1.57 6.52
C VAL A 130 -10.41 -1.32 5.08
N LEU A 131 -10.88 -0.10 4.80
CA LEU A 131 -11.12 0.42 3.45
C LEU A 131 -10.09 1.50 3.11
N LEU A 132 -9.63 1.52 1.85
CA LEU A 132 -8.90 2.66 1.31
C LEU A 132 -9.84 3.49 0.43
N THR A 133 -9.78 4.82 0.47
CA THR A 133 -10.59 5.68 -0.44
C THR A 133 -10.22 5.51 -1.91
N ARG A 134 -8.98 5.07 -2.19
CA ARG A 134 -8.56 4.57 -3.49
C ARG A 134 -7.59 3.41 -3.32
N THR A 135 -7.73 2.38 -4.14
CA THR A 135 -6.79 1.26 -4.17
C THR A 135 -5.83 1.33 -5.35
N THR A 136 -6.12 2.15 -6.36
CA THR A 136 -5.33 2.34 -7.58
C THR A 136 -4.94 3.81 -7.76
N ASP A 137 -4.12 4.09 -8.78
CA ASP A 137 -3.78 5.47 -9.14
C ASP A 137 -4.92 6.12 -9.96
N VAL A 138 -5.92 6.63 -9.25
CA VAL A 138 -7.09 7.30 -9.84
C VAL A 138 -7.24 8.69 -9.24
N ARG A 139 -7.67 9.66 -10.05
CA ARG A 139 -8.02 11.00 -9.55
C ARG A 139 -9.23 10.90 -8.63
N MET A 140 -9.03 11.26 -7.36
CA MET A 140 -10.08 11.22 -6.35
C MET A 140 -10.20 12.57 -5.62
N PRO A 141 -11.12 13.46 -6.06
CA PRO A 141 -11.37 14.75 -5.41
C PRO A 141 -11.75 14.60 -3.93
N VAL A 142 -11.37 15.58 -3.12
CA VAL A 142 -11.55 15.56 -1.65
C VAL A 142 -13.00 15.30 -1.24
N ILE A 143 -13.96 15.81 -2.01
CA ILE A 143 -15.38 15.63 -1.75
C ILE A 143 -15.81 14.16 -1.87
N VAL A 144 -15.34 13.43 -2.89
CA VAL A 144 -15.68 12.01 -3.08
C VAL A 144 -15.03 11.15 -2.01
N ARG A 145 -13.77 11.45 -1.64
CA ARG A 145 -13.09 10.80 -0.51
C ARG A 145 -13.87 10.95 0.81
N SER A 146 -14.42 12.14 1.03
CA SER A 146 -15.25 12.44 2.20
C SER A 146 -16.59 11.70 2.15
N GLU A 147 -17.21 11.59 0.97
CA GLU A 147 -18.43 10.82 0.75
C GLU A 147 -18.22 9.31 1.00
N ILE A 148 -17.08 8.75 0.55
CA ILE A 148 -16.68 7.36 0.86
C ILE A 148 -16.60 7.14 2.37
N ALA A 149 -15.83 7.97 3.08
CA ALA A 149 -15.66 7.82 4.53
C ALA A 149 -16.99 7.95 5.29
N ARG A 150 -17.84 8.91 4.90
CA ARG A 150 -19.16 9.10 5.50
C ARG A 150 -20.14 7.97 5.21
N ALA A 151 -20.04 7.33 4.05
CA ALA A 151 -20.94 6.24 3.67
C ALA A 151 -20.70 4.96 4.49
N VAL A 152 -19.49 4.76 5.03
CA VAL A 152 -19.11 3.55 5.80
C VAL A 152 -18.92 3.78 7.31
N ASP A 153 -19.04 5.03 7.77
CA ASP A 153 -19.03 5.46 9.18
C ASP A 153 -17.98 4.71 10.06
N PRO A 154 -16.68 4.89 9.78
CA PRO A 154 -15.64 4.16 10.49
C PRO A 154 -15.41 4.71 11.91
N TYR A 155 -14.73 3.92 12.75
CA TYR A 155 -14.27 4.42 14.05
C TYR A 155 -13.23 5.52 13.87
N VAL A 156 -12.36 5.40 12.87
CA VAL A 156 -11.34 6.39 12.52
C VAL A 156 -11.19 6.55 11.01
N PHE A 157 -10.92 7.78 10.60
CA PHE A 157 -10.62 8.16 9.23
C PHE A 157 -9.28 8.92 9.18
N VAL A 158 -8.29 8.34 8.51
CA VAL A 158 -6.93 8.91 8.44
C VAL A 158 -6.53 9.16 7.00
N SER A 159 -6.31 10.43 6.65
CA SER A 159 -5.79 10.86 5.35
C SER A 159 -4.27 10.95 5.40
N ILE A 160 -3.59 10.17 4.56
CA ILE A 160 -2.14 10.02 4.54
C ILE A 160 -1.55 10.89 3.43
N HIS A 161 -0.65 11.78 3.81
CA HIS A 161 0.00 12.79 2.99
C HIS A 161 1.50 12.93 3.31
N HIS A 162 2.25 13.53 2.38
CA HIS A 162 3.68 13.85 2.56
C HIS A 162 3.98 15.25 2.01
N ASN A 163 4.23 16.17 2.93
CA ASN A 163 4.16 17.60 2.72
C ASN A 163 5.01 18.10 1.54
N GLY A 164 4.45 19.03 0.76
CA GLY A 164 5.06 19.51 -0.48
C GLY A 164 5.73 20.87 -0.45
N GLY A 165 5.51 21.68 0.60
CA GLY A 165 6.03 23.06 0.61
C GLY A 165 5.63 23.87 -0.64
N ALA A 166 4.39 23.77 -1.12
CA ALA A 166 3.95 24.34 -2.40
C ALA A 166 3.93 25.90 -2.47
N VAL A 167 4.29 26.60 -1.38
CA VAL A 167 4.42 28.07 -1.36
C VAL A 167 5.79 28.53 -0.83
N SER A 168 6.61 27.60 -0.35
CA SER A 168 7.99 27.81 0.08
C SER A 168 8.62 26.46 0.37
N ARG A 169 9.79 26.16 -0.23
CA ARG A 169 10.62 25.01 0.15
C ARG A 169 10.84 25.07 1.65
N SER A 170 10.38 24.05 2.40
CA SER A 170 10.75 23.96 3.80
C SER A 170 12.20 23.48 3.86
N SER A 171 13.10 24.33 4.36
CA SER A 171 14.48 23.92 4.70
C SER A 171 14.53 23.10 6.00
N ASN A 172 13.39 22.81 6.63
CA ASN A 172 13.27 22.28 7.97
C ASN A 172 12.48 20.95 7.95
N PRO A 173 13.06 19.83 8.39
CA PRO A 173 12.39 18.53 8.40
C PRO A 173 11.32 18.33 9.47
N GLY A 174 10.39 17.40 9.26
CA GLY A 174 9.62 16.79 10.34
C GLY A 174 8.11 16.65 10.13
N THR A 175 7.50 15.97 11.10
CA THR A 175 6.12 15.46 11.06
C THR A 175 5.08 16.47 11.51
N GLU A 176 3.93 16.48 10.85
CA GLU A 176 2.74 17.22 11.24
C GLU A 176 1.51 16.31 11.17
N THR A 177 0.57 16.52 12.08
CA THR A 177 -0.78 15.98 11.94
C THR A 177 -1.79 17.12 12.05
N TYR A 178 -2.90 16.97 11.35
CA TYR A 178 -4.00 17.94 11.35
C TYR A 178 -5.30 17.25 11.77
N HIS A 179 -6.05 17.91 12.64
CA HIS A 179 -7.32 17.39 13.14
C HIS A 179 -8.41 18.44 13.06
N GLN A 180 -9.65 17.97 13.14
CA GLN A 180 -10.82 18.84 13.26
C GLN A 180 -10.73 19.68 14.54
N ALA A 181 -10.96 20.99 14.42
CA ALA A 181 -10.79 21.93 15.52
C ALA A 181 -11.78 21.74 16.66
N ARG A 182 -12.94 21.13 16.40
CA ARG A 182 -14.05 20.96 17.35
C ARG A 182 -14.35 19.50 17.68
N ASN A 183 -13.42 18.59 17.41
CA ASN A 183 -13.56 17.17 17.72
C ASN A 183 -12.40 16.70 18.62
N PRO A 184 -12.65 16.43 19.92
CA PRO A 184 -11.60 16.01 20.85
C PRO A 184 -11.04 14.62 20.51
N ASP A 185 -11.84 13.72 19.92
CA ASP A 185 -11.38 12.40 19.48
C ASP A 185 -10.39 12.54 18.31
N SER A 186 -10.69 13.42 17.36
CA SER A 186 -9.78 13.73 16.25
C SER A 186 -8.47 14.35 16.76
N ALA A 187 -8.54 15.22 17.76
CA ALA A 187 -7.35 15.79 18.40
C ALA A 187 -6.52 14.70 19.10
N ARG A 188 -7.15 13.83 19.88
CA ARG A 188 -6.49 12.69 20.55
C ARG A 188 -5.78 11.79 19.54
N LEU A 189 -6.48 11.33 18.51
CA LEU A 189 -5.90 10.49 17.46
C LEU A 189 -4.71 11.17 16.76
N ALA A 190 -4.82 12.47 16.44
CA ALA A 190 -3.74 13.21 15.80
C ALA A 190 -2.48 13.31 16.67
N GLY A 191 -2.63 13.47 17.99
CA GLY A 191 -1.51 13.49 18.92
C GLY A 191 -0.80 12.13 19.02
N ILE A 192 -1.57 11.03 19.06
CA ILE A 192 -1.01 9.66 19.06
C ILE A 192 -0.26 9.39 17.75
N LEU A 193 -0.88 9.69 16.60
CA LEU A 193 -0.26 9.49 15.30
C LEU A 193 1.00 10.33 15.12
N TYR A 194 0.99 11.59 15.56
CA TYR A 194 2.16 12.45 15.54
C TYR A 194 3.32 11.82 16.31
N GLU A 195 3.07 11.36 17.54
CA GLU A 195 4.08 10.76 18.41
C GLU A 195 4.68 9.50 17.79
N ARG A 196 3.83 8.57 17.32
CA ARG A 196 4.28 7.31 16.72
C ARG A 196 5.10 7.51 15.44
N ILE A 197 4.62 8.36 14.54
CA ILE A 197 5.34 8.64 13.29
C ILE A 197 6.68 9.33 13.59
N ARG A 198 6.68 10.33 14.48
CA ARG A 198 7.89 11.06 14.86
C ARG A 198 8.91 10.14 15.54
N GLU A 199 8.48 9.28 16.46
CA GLU A 199 9.34 8.28 17.12
C GLU A 199 9.97 7.35 16.08
N ALA A 200 9.14 6.75 15.23
CA ALA A 200 9.57 5.79 14.21
C ALA A 200 10.54 6.40 13.18
N LEU A 201 10.33 7.65 12.76
CA LEU A 201 11.22 8.30 11.80
C LEU A 201 12.51 8.85 12.44
N SER A 202 12.49 9.16 13.74
CA SER A 202 13.66 9.74 14.43
C SER A 202 14.87 8.81 14.52
N GLN A 203 14.70 7.52 14.27
CA GLN A 203 15.79 6.55 14.23
C GLN A 203 16.71 6.71 13.01
N TYR A 204 16.23 7.36 11.94
CA TYR A 204 17.02 7.59 10.74
C TYR A 204 17.86 8.85 10.88
N ASP A 205 19.17 8.74 10.61
CA ASP A 205 20.11 9.86 10.76
C ASP A 205 19.99 10.88 9.62
N ILE A 206 19.00 11.76 9.75
CA ILE A 206 18.96 13.03 9.03
C ILE A 206 18.92 14.17 10.03
N THR A 207 19.27 15.39 9.60
CA THR A 207 19.18 16.57 10.46
C THR A 207 17.72 16.96 10.71
N TRP A 208 17.04 16.20 11.57
CA TRP A 208 15.70 16.51 12.06
C TRP A 208 15.75 17.82 12.85
N ARG A 209 15.01 18.84 12.41
CA ARG A 209 14.92 20.11 13.12
C ARG A 209 13.49 20.32 13.65
N PHE A 210 13.37 20.44 14.97
CA PHE A 210 12.09 20.53 15.67
C PHE A 210 11.63 21.98 15.91
N THR A 211 11.24 22.71 14.86
CA THR A 211 10.69 24.08 14.98
C THR A 211 9.53 24.33 14.01
N GLY A 212 8.46 25.02 14.41
CA GLY A 212 7.34 25.46 13.54
C GLY A 212 5.99 24.78 13.83
N LEU A 213 5.15 24.57 12.80
CA LEU A 213 3.84 23.87 12.85
C LEU A 213 3.95 22.35 13.14
N ARG A 214 5.12 21.88 13.56
CA ARG A 214 5.39 20.49 13.94
C ARG A 214 4.53 20.11 15.14
N GLY A 215 3.82 19.00 15.05
CA GLY A 215 2.87 18.58 16.09
C GLY A 215 1.48 18.26 15.54
N ALA A 216 0.53 18.12 16.47
CA ALA A 216 -0.89 17.97 16.19
C ALA A 216 -1.57 19.34 16.18
N ASN A 217 -2.14 19.69 15.03
CA ASN A 217 -2.64 21.04 14.75
C ASN A 217 -4.13 21.04 14.40
N ALA A 218 -4.84 22.06 14.89
CA ALA A 218 -6.10 22.50 14.30
C ALA A 218 -5.87 23.77 13.50
N VAL A 219 -6.37 23.83 12.26
CA VAL A 219 -6.29 25.04 11.43
C VAL A 219 -7.68 25.41 10.95
N VAL A 220 -8.16 26.59 11.34
CA VAL A 220 -9.47 27.11 10.99
C VAL A 220 -9.38 28.34 10.11
N ARG A 221 -10.39 28.51 9.26
CA ARG A 221 -10.50 29.68 8.40
C ARG A 221 -10.97 30.89 9.19
N GLN A 222 -10.33 32.02 8.96
CA GLN A 222 -10.73 33.30 9.57
C GLN A 222 -12.15 33.72 9.17
N ARG A 223 -12.61 33.36 7.97
CA ARG A 223 -13.88 33.84 7.41
C ARG A 223 -15.13 33.27 8.08
N ASP A 224 -15.09 32.01 8.50
CA ASP A 224 -16.27 31.25 8.94
C ASP A 224 -15.97 30.29 10.10
N GLY A 225 -14.72 30.20 10.57
CA GLY A 225 -14.32 29.33 11.67
C GLY A 225 -14.42 27.83 11.38
N LYS A 226 -14.65 27.44 10.11
CA LYS A 226 -14.63 26.05 9.67
C LYS A 226 -13.19 25.56 9.51
N ASP A 227 -12.98 24.24 9.56
CA ASP A 227 -11.67 23.63 9.29
C ASP A 227 -11.14 24.06 7.91
N LEU A 228 -9.82 24.30 7.82
CA LEU A 228 -9.17 24.75 6.59
C LEU A 228 -9.17 23.65 5.52
N TYR A 229 -8.83 22.42 5.94
CA TYR A 229 -8.66 21.29 5.04
C TYR A 229 -10.02 20.66 4.72
N GLY A 230 -10.35 20.57 3.43
CA GLY A 230 -11.65 20.06 2.98
C GLY A 230 -11.97 18.67 3.52
N ILE A 231 -10.98 17.77 3.58
CA ILE A 231 -11.18 16.39 4.07
C ILE A 231 -11.62 16.35 5.55
N LEU A 232 -11.18 17.31 6.36
CA LEU A 232 -11.59 17.46 7.77
C LEU A 232 -12.94 18.19 7.88
N GLN A 233 -13.14 19.24 7.09
CA GLN A 233 -14.40 20.00 7.05
C GLN A 233 -15.59 19.12 6.61
N TYR A 234 -15.37 18.27 5.62
CA TYR A 234 -16.41 17.50 4.93
C TYR A 234 -16.71 16.16 5.58
N THR A 235 -16.07 15.84 6.69
CA THR A 235 -16.32 14.63 7.50
C THR A 235 -16.78 14.96 8.93
N PRO A 236 -17.78 15.84 9.12
CA PRO A 236 -18.26 16.16 10.46
C PRO A 236 -18.82 14.92 11.15
N GLY A 237 -18.51 14.74 12.44
CA GLY A 237 -18.95 13.59 13.25
C GLY A 237 -18.07 12.33 13.15
N LEU A 238 -17.20 12.25 12.15
CA LEU A 238 -16.15 11.24 12.09
C LEU A 238 -14.92 11.68 12.91
N THR A 239 -14.17 10.71 13.42
CA THR A 239 -12.84 10.94 14.00
C THR A 239 -11.85 11.02 12.84
N SER A 240 -11.52 12.23 12.40
CA SER A 240 -10.80 12.50 11.15
C SER A 240 -9.46 13.20 11.39
N VAL A 241 -8.38 12.65 10.83
CA VAL A 241 -7.01 13.19 10.93
C VAL A 241 -6.32 13.18 9.56
N ILE A 242 -5.46 14.16 9.30
CA ILE A 242 -4.47 14.14 8.22
C ILE A 242 -3.09 13.90 8.84
N THR A 243 -2.30 12.98 8.29
CA THR A 243 -0.89 12.80 8.62
C THR A 243 -0.02 13.36 7.49
N GLU A 244 0.97 14.18 7.85
CA GLU A 244 1.99 14.72 6.96
C GLU A 244 3.35 14.28 7.51
N ALA A 245 3.80 13.09 7.12
CA ALA A 245 4.86 12.39 7.84
C ALA A 245 6.23 13.10 7.74
N ALA A 246 6.55 13.58 6.55
CA ALA A 246 7.79 14.27 6.21
C ALA A 246 7.61 15.12 4.94
N TYR A 247 8.61 15.93 4.60
CA TYR A 247 8.56 16.89 3.50
C TYR A 247 9.25 16.35 2.23
N LEU A 248 8.47 16.02 1.20
CA LEU A 248 9.03 15.65 -0.13
C LEU A 248 9.83 16.78 -0.78
N SER A 249 9.53 18.04 -0.42
CA SER A 249 10.32 19.19 -0.88
C SER A 249 11.74 19.27 -0.28
N ASN A 250 12.02 18.52 0.79
CA ASN A 250 13.34 18.44 1.39
C ASN A 250 14.14 17.27 0.79
N PRO A 251 15.31 17.49 0.17
CA PRO A 251 16.06 16.42 -0.49
C PRO A 251 16.56 15.29 0.43
N ALA A 252 16.73 15.54 1.73
CA ALA A 252 17.12 14.49 2.68
C ALA A 252 15.92 13.60 3.01
N GLU A 253 14.76 14.20 3.35
CA GLU A 253 13.52 13.46 3.60
C GLU A 253 13.01 12.77 2.33
N ALA A 254 13.09 13.39 1.16
CA ALA A 254 12.68 12.76 -0.10
C ALA A 254 13.51 11.51 -0.43
N ARG A 255 14.81 11.52 -0.12
CA ARG A 255 15.67 10.33 -0.25
C ARG A 255 15.31 9.26 0.77
N LEU A 256 15.00 9.66 2.00
CA LEU A 256 14.54 8.76 3.04
C LEU A 256 13.22 8.07 2.64
N LEU A 257 12.23 8.85 2.23
CA LEU A 257 10.90 8.39 1.81
C LEU A 257 10.92 7.56 0.51
N ALA A 258 12.01 7.59 -0.26
CA ALA A 258 12.17 6.70 -1.41
C ALA A 258 12.60 5.28 -1.01
N ASP A 259 13.06 5.09 0.23
CA ASP A 259 13.43 3.79 0.76
C ASP A 259 12.18 3.02 1.21
N PRO A 260 11.89 1.83 0.63
CA PRO A 260 10.76 1.01 1.04
C PRO A 260 10.76 0.65 2.54
N GLU A 261 11.93 0.54 3.19
CA GLU A 261 12.02 0.25 4.62
C GLU A 261 11.49 1.41 5.48
N VAL A 262 11.76 2.65 5.05
CA VAL A 262 11.24 3.85 5.71
C VAL A 262 9.73 3.94 5.51
N GLN A 263 9.25 3.67 4.30
CA GLN A 263 7.81 3.66 4.00
C GLN A 263 7.07 2.61 4.85
N GLU A 264 7.64 1.42 5.01
CA GLU A 264 7.09 0.36 5.88
C GLU A 264 7.11 0.81 7.34
N THR A 265 8.20 1.43 7.79
CA THR A 265 8.33 1.96 9.16
C THR A 265 7.27 3.02 9.47
N GLU A 266 7.02 3.94 8.54
CA GLU A 266 5.93 4.91 8.66
C GLU A 266 4.56 4.23 8.69
N ALA A 267 4.32 3.28 7.79
CA ALA A 267 3.06 2.56 7.71
C ALA A 267 2.74 1.79 9.00
N LEU A 268 3.74 1.14 9.60
CA LEU A 268 3.64 0.47 10.89
C LEU A 268 3.35 1.48 12.01
N ALA A 269 4.00 2.64 12.00
CA ALA A 269 3.74 3.70 12.98
C ALA A 269 2.29 4.21 12.91
N ILE A 270 1.75 4.41 11.71
CA ILE A 270 0.35 4.80 11.49
C ILE A 270 -0.60 3.72 12.01
N ALA A 271 -0.37 2.46 11.64
CA ALA A 271 -1.20 1.33 12.08
C ALA A 271 -1.20 1.19 13.61
N ASN A 272 -0.01 1.21 14.23
CA ASN A 272 0.13 1.11 15.68
C ASN A 272 -0.51 2.30 16.41
N GLY A 273 -0.41 3.52 15.86
CA GLY A 273 -1.08 4.69 16.42
C GLY A 273 -2.61 4.58 16.36
N ILE A 274 -3.16 4.03 15.27
CA ILE A 274 -4.60 3.74 15.18
C ILE A 274 -5.00 2.67 16.19
N ILE A 275 -4.24 1.57 16.30
CA ILE A 275 -4.51 0.49 17.25
C ILE A 275 -4.48 1.01 18.69
N GLU A 276 -3.48 1.82 19.04
CA GLU A 276 -3.37 2.45 20.35
C GLU A 276 -4.58 3.35 20.64
N TYR A 277 -4.99 4.19 19.70
CA TYR A 277 -6.19 5.02 19.84
C TYR A 277 -7.44 4.18 20.13
N LEU A 278 -7.61 3.06 19.41
CA LEU A 278 -8.78 2.18 19.51
C LEU A 278 -8.80 1.30 20.77
N THR A 279 -7.64 1.07 21.40
CA THR A 279 -7.49 0.07 22.48
C THR A 279 -7.12 0.67 23.83
N THR A 280 -6.73 1.94 23.88
CA THR A 280 -6.27 2.62 25.08
C THR A 280 -6.95 3.98 25.24
N ASP A 281 -6.70 4.64 26.38
CA ASP A 281 -7.05 6.05 26.63
C ASP A 281 -5.82 6.98 26.52
N SER A 282 -4.73 6.55 25.86
CA SER A 282 -3.52 7.36 25.68
C SER A 282 -3.86 8.78 25.20
N PRO A 283 -3.36 9.84 25.84
CA PRO A 283 -3.79 11.19 25.54
C PRO A 283 -3.21 11.74 24.23
N GLY A 284 -2.15 11.12 23.68
CA GLY A 284 -1.35 11.68 22.59
C GLY A 284 -0.47 12.85 23.05
N SER A 285 0.35 13.38 22.15
CA SER A 285 1.24 14.51 22.45
C SER A 285 1.44 15.46 21.26
N GLY A 286 2.30 16.47 21.43
CA GLY A 286 2.66 17.40 20.35
C GLY A 286 1.59 18.44 20.00
N TYR A 287 0.64 18.72 20.89
CA TYR A 287 -0.45 19.66 20.63
C TYR A 287 0.01 21.11 20.46
N ASN A 288 -0.42 21.72 19.36
CA ASN A 288 -0.29 23.15 19.13
C ASN A 288 -1.63 23.87 19.35
N GLY A 289 -1.56 25.17 19.67
CA GLY A 289 -2.76 26.01 19.73
C GLY A 289 -3.44 26.10 18.36
N ALA A 290 -4.77 26.20 18.34
CA ALA A 290 -5.54 26.32 17.10
C ALA A 290 -5.10 27.56 16.30
N LEU A 291 -4.82 27.36 15.02
CA LEU A 291 -4.32 28.37 14.12
C LEU A 291 -5.46 28.94 13.27
N VAL A 292 -5.47 30.26 13.12
CA VAL A 292 -6.46 30.96 12.29
C VAL A 292 -5.77 31.49 11.04
N THR A 293 -6.32 31.21 9.86
CA THR A 293 -5.72 31.67 8.59
C THR A 293 -6.74 32.26 7.63
N SER A 294 -6.31 33.24 6.84
CA SER A 294 -7.05 33.79 5.70
C SER A 294 -6.74 33.04 4.38
N ARG A 295 -5.80 32.08 4.40
CA ARG A 295 -5.40 31.29 3.23
C ARG A 295 -6.57 30.49 2.67
N ARG A 296 -6.68 30.43 1.34
CA ARG A 296 -7.56 29.51 0.63
C ARG A 296 -6.76 28.36 0.05
N LEU A 297 -7.19 27.13 0.28
CA LEU A 297 -6.63 25.95 -0.40
C LEU A 297 -7.31 25.76 -1.76
N ARG A 298 -6.55 25.25 -2.73
CA ARG A 298 -7.03 24.96 -4.10
C ARG A 298 -6.79 23.51 -4.53
N SER A 299 -6.12 22.70 -3.71
CA SER A 299 -5.88 21.28 -3.99
C SER A 299 -7.15 20.45 -3.78
N GLY A 300 -7.26 19.32 -4.48
CA GLY A 300 -8.39 18.41 -4.34
C GLY A 300 -9.69 18.80 -5.05
N SER A 301 -9.66 19.81 -5.93
CA SER A 301 -10.83 20.21 -6.76
C SER A 301 -11.28 19.09 -7.71
N PRO A 302 -12.58 18.95 -8.03
CA PRO A 302 -13.05 18.07 -9.10
C PRO A 302 -12.73 18.59 -10.52
N ASP A 303 -12.22 19.82 -10.66
CA ASP A 303 -11.93 20.43 -11.97
C ASP A 303 -10.97 19.58 -12.81
N GLY A 304 -11.34 19.30 -14.06
CA GLY A 304 -10.52 18.52 -14.99
C GLY A 304 -10.42 17.03 -14.66
N CYS A 305 -11.25 16.53 -13.74
CA CYS A 305 -11.34 15.10 -13.45
C CYS A 305 -11.97 14.33 -14.60
N VAL A 306 -11.37 13.20 -14.97
CA VAL A 306 -11.88 12.25 -15.97
C VAL A 306 -12.09 10.90 -15.29
N ASP A 307 -13.31 10.36 -15.35
CA ASP A 307 -13.57 9.06 -14.74
C ASP A 307 -12.84 7.95 -15.49
N PRO A 308 -12.23 7.00 -14.77
CA PRO A 308 -11.79 5.74 -15.37
C PRO A 308 -13.00 4.88 -15.78
N PRO A 309 -12.79 3.84 -16.60
CA PRO A 309 -13.80 2.80 -16.78
C PRO A 309 -14.24 2.23 -15.43
N LEU A 310 -15.55 2.20 -15.20
CA LEU A 310 -16.11 1.75 -13.91
C LEU A 310 -16.02 0.24 -13.74
N GLU A 311 -16.04 -0.49 -14.84
CA GLU A 311 -15.90 -1.95 -14.89
C GLU A 311 -14.60 -2.31 -15.61
N ALA A 312 -13.99 -3.43 -15.22
CA ALA A 312 -12.81 -3.94 -15.90
C ALA A 312 -13.19 -4.35 -17.33
N GLU A 313 -12.36 -3.99 -18.32
CA GLU A 313 -12.49 -4.61 -19.63
C GLU A 313 -12.26 -6.11 -19.46
N SER A 314 -13.27 -6.92 -19.78
CA SER A 314 -13.19 -8.37 -19.71
C SER A 314 -12.13 -8.86 -20.71
N SER A 315 -10.89 -9.06 -20.25
CA SER A 315 -9.92 -9.87 -20.98
C SER A 315 -10.33 -11.35 -20.86
N PRO A 316 -10.17 -12.19 -21.89
CA PRO A 316 -10.63 -13.58 -21.87
C PRO A 316 -9.96 -14.51 -20.82
N GLN A 317 -9.09 -14.00 -19.92
CA GLN A 317 -8.48 -14.77 -18.84
C GLN A 317 -8.23 -13.92 -17.56
N GLY A 318 -9.30 -13.55 -16.84
CA GLY A 318 -9.39 -13.61 -15.37
C GLY A 318 -8.44 -12.84 -14.41
N ALA A 319 -7.44 -12.07 -14.86
CA ALA A 319 -6.61 -11.24 -13.96
C ALA A 319 -6.39 -9.82 -14.52
N PRO A 320 -6.41 -8.77 -13.67
CA PRO A 320 -6.11 -7.42 -14.12
C PRO A 320 -4.62 -7.32 -14.53
N ARG A 321 -4.38 -6.94 -15.79
CA ARG A 321 -3.02 -6.76 -16.34
C ARG A 321 -2.26 -5.68 -15.56
N ARG A 322 -1.00 -5.96 -15.20
CA ARG A 322 -0.07 -5.00 -14.57
C ARG A 322 0.20 -3.83 -15.52
N GLN A 323 0.20 -2.60 -15.00
CA GLN A 323 0.26 -1.38 -15.84
C GLN A 323 1.64 -1.14 -16.48
N ASP A 324 2.69 -1.72 -15.92
CA ASP A 324 4.10 -1.52 -16.29
C ASP A 324 4.78 -2.76 -16.86
N ALA A 325 4.04 -3.86 -17.03
CA ALA A 325 4.52 -5.02 -17.79
C ALA A 325 4.42 -4.71 -19.28
N THR A 326 5.50 -4.21 -19.89
CA THR A 326 5.57 -4.00 -21.34
C THR A 326 5.46 -5.34 -22.07
N PRO A 327 4.79 -5.42 -23.23
CA PRO A 327 4.73 -6.64 -24.03
C PRO A 327 6.14 -7.19 -24.31
N GLY A 328 6.39 -8.42 -23.86
CA GLY A 328 7.69 -9.12 -23.92
C GLY A 328 7.51 -10.60 -23.59
N GLU A 329 8.58 -11.39 -23.70
CA GLU A 329 8.53 -12.85 -23.50
C GLU A 329 8.16 -13.24 -22.05
N GLU A 330 8.39 -12.36 -21.09
CA GLU A 330 8.18 -12.61 -19.66
C GLU A 330 6.74 -12.31 -19.20
N VAL A 331 5.95 -11.56 -19.98
CA VAL A 331 4.57 -11.15 -19.59
C VAL A 331 3.66 -12.34 -19.30
N PRO A 332 3.61 -13.41 -20.12
CA PRO A 332 2.76 -14.56 -19.82
C PRO A 332 3.11 -15.22 -18.48
N ALA A 333 4.39 -15.27 -18.11
CA ALA A 333 4.83 -15.82 -16.83
C ALA A 333 4.39 -14.93 -15.66
N ILE A 334 4.53 -13.60 -15.81
CA ILE A 334 4.08 -12.64 -14.80
C ILE A 334 2.57 -12.75 -14.58
N ASP A 335 1.78 -12.80 -15.64
CA ASP A 335 0.32 -12.91 -15.57
C ASP A 335 -0.11 -14.25 -14.95
N SER A 336 0.56 -15.35 -15.32
CA SER A 336 0.34 -16.68 -14.74
C SER A 336 0.56 -16.68 -13.23
N LEU A 337 1.74 -16.22 -12.77
CA LEU A 337 2.06 -16.14 -11.34
C LEU A 337 1.13 -15.16 -10.59
N ALA A 338 0.71 -14.07 -11.23
CA ALA A 338 -0.26 -13.14 -10.67
C ALA A 338 -1.62 -13.82 -10.42
N SER A 339 -2.11 -14.56 -11.41
CA SER A 339 -3.40 -15.26 -11.34
C SER A 339 -3.44 -16.32 -10.23
N GLN A 340 -2.30 -16.93 -9.94
CA GLN A 340 -2.11 -17.90 -8.86
C GLN A 340 -1.94 -17.24 -7.48
N GLY A 341 -1.86 -15.91 -7.41
CA GLY A 341 -1.67 -15.18 -6.15
C GLY A 341 -0.23 -15.15 -5.63
N VAL A 342 0.73 -15.71 -6.38
CA VAL A 342 2.16 -15.77 -5.98
C VAL A 342 2.72 -14.38 -5.70
N LEU A 343 2.33 -13.40 -6.52
CA LEU A 343 2.91 -12.06 -6.50
C LEU A 343 2.31 -11.12 -5.42
N ARG A 344 1.27 -11.53 -4.70
CA ARG A 344 0.52 -10.64 -3.77
C ARG A 344 1.45 -10.03 -2.71
N HIS A 345 1.34 -8.72 -2.50
CA HIS A 345 2.11 -7.95 -1.49
C HIS A 345 3.61 -7.89 -1.74
N THR A 346 4.07 -8.31 -2.93
CA THR A 346 5.48 -8.23 -3.32
C THR A 346 5.71 -7.29 -4.50
N GLU A 347 4.65 -6.64 -4.96
CA GLU A 347 4.70 -5.60 -5.98
C GLU A 347 5.44 -4.36 -5.48
N CYS A 348 6.13 -3.66 -6.38
CA CYS A 348 6.78 -2.39 -6.04
C CYS A 348 5.77 -1.24 -5.90
N GLY A 349 4.52 -1.47 -6.29
CA GLY A 349 3.47 -0.49 -6.15
C GLY A 349 2.10 -0.98 -6.62
N PRO A 350 1.10 -0.12 -6.51
CA PRO A 350 -0.26 -0.34 -6.97
C PRO A 350 -0.35 -0.69 -8.45
N ALA A 351 -0.66 -1.95 -8.76
CA ALA A 351 -0.71 -2.49 -10.12
C ALA A 351 0.63 -2.37 -10.90
N LEU A 352 1.74 -2.11 -10.20
CA LEU A 352 3.09 -2.02 -10.75
C LEU A 352 3.90 -3.25 -10.35
N PHE A 353 4.36 -4.01 -11.33
CA PHE A 353 5.20 -5.18 -11.13
C PHE A 353 6.69 -4.83 -10.99
N CYS A 354 7.14 -3.71 -11.56
CA CYS A 354 8.54 -3.28 -11.73
C CYS A 354 9.42 -4.35 -12.38
N PRO A 355 9.18 -4.71 -13.66
CA PRO A 355 9.86 -5.83 -14.32
C PRO A 355 11.39 -5.71 -14.31
N GLY A 356 11.94 -4.51 -14.51
CA GLY A 356 13.39 -4.27 -14.52
C GLY A 356 14.03 -4.09 -13.14
N GLY A 357 13.25 -4.06 -12.06
CA GLY A 357 13.77 -3.93 -10.71
C GLY A 357 14.49 -5.21 -10.25
N PRO A 358 15.56 -5.12 -9.45
CA PRO A 358 16.23 -6.31 -8.92
C PRO A 358 15.33 -7.07 -7.92
N MET A 359 15.50 -8.39 -7.88
CA MET A 359 14.76 -9.28 -6.98
C MET A 359 15.40 -9.31 -5.58
N HIS A 360 14.68 -8.87 -4.54
CA HIS A 360 15.11 -9.04 -3.15
C HIS A 360 14.94 -10.50 -2.69
N ARG A 361 15.78 -10.94 -1.76
CA ARG A 361 15.77 -12.31 -1.24
C ARG A 361 14.49 -12.64 -0.47
N TRP A 362 13.91 -11.70 0.28
CA TRP A 362 12.62 -11.93 0.96
C TRP A 362 11.47 -12.12 -0.04
N VAL A 363 11.46 -11.37 -1.15
CA VAL A 363 10.45 -11.52 -2.22
C VAL A 363 10.57 -12.91 -2.86
N MET A 364 11.79 -13.34 -3.17
CA MET A 364 12.07 -14.67 -3.72
C MET A 364 11.56 -15.78 -2.78
N ALA A 365 11.72 -15.62 -1.46
CA ALA A 365 11.20 -16.58 -0.49
C ALA A 365 9.67 -16.67 -0.52
N VAL A 366 8.97 -15.53 -0.56
CA VAL A 366 7.51 -15.49 -0.68
C VAL A 366 7.06 -16.18 -1.98
N TRP A 367 7.71 -15.88 -3.11
CA TRP A 367 7.32 -16.45 -4.39
C TRP A 367 7.52 -17.96 -4.43
N LEU A 368 8.68 -18.46 -4.01
CA LEU A 368 8.96 -19.89 -4.04
C LEU A 368 8.03 -20.67 -3.13
N VAL A 369 7.80 -20.23 -1.90
CA VAL A 369 6.90 -20.94 -0.97
C VAL A 369 5.48 -21.00 -1.54
N ARG A 370 4.95 -19.90 -2.10
CA ARG A 370 3.62 -19.90 -2.73
C ARG A 370 3.52 -20.72 -4.01
N ILE A 371 4.61 -20.90 -4.73
CA ILE A 371 4.63 -21.80 -5.90
C ILE A 371 4.63 -23.26 -5.43
N LEU A 372 5.34 -23.57 -4.35
CA LEU A 372 5.51 -24.94 -3.86
C LEU A 372 4.35 -25.42 -2.99
N GLU A 373 3.63 -24.50 -2.34
CA GLU A 373 2.63 -24.80 -1.33
C GLU A 373 1.35 -24.01 -1.56
N SER A 374 0.21 -24.67 -1.34
CA SER A 374 -1.11 -24.05 -1.51
C SER A 374 -1.52 -23.17 -0.33
N ASP A 375 -1.00 -23.44 0.87
CA ASP A 375 -1.32 -22.73 2.10
C ASP A 375 -0.23 -21.72 2.46
N GLU A 376 -0.64 -20.58 3.00
CA GLU A 376 0.30 -19.58 3.52
C GLU A 376 0.93 -20.09 4.84
N PRO A 377 2.24 -19.86 5.07
CA PRO A 377 2.91 -20.31 6.29
C PRO A 377 2.38 -19.58 7.53
N GLU A 378 2.19 -20.33 8.62
CA GLU A 378 1.72 -19.80 9.90
C GLU A 378 2.67 -18.73 10.49
N PRO A 379 2.15 -17.72 11.20
CA PRO A 379 2.96 -16.72 11.89
C PRO A 379 3.99 -17.36 12.84
N ILE A 380 5.19 -16.79 12.84
CA ILE A 380 6.31 -17.27 13.67
C ILE A 380 6.60 -16.29 14.80
N GLN A 381 7.23 -16.78 15.87
CA GLN A 381 7.67 -15.95 17.02
C GLN A 381 9.18 -15.82 17.11
N ILE A 382 9.91 -16.76 16.49
CA ILE A 382 11.36 -16.80 16.48
C ILE A 382 11.83 -17.17 15.07
N THR A 383 13.02 -16.71 14.71
CA THR A 383 13.65 -16.98 13.42
C THR A 383 14.97 -17.70 13.64
N ARG A 384 15.38 -18.52 12.68
CA ARG A 384 16.72 -19.15 12.67
C ARG A 384 17.81 -18.19 12.22
N PHE A 385 17.43 -17.08 11.60
CA PHE A 385 18.34 -16.10 11.00
C PHE A 385 18.38 -14.83 11.85
N ALA A 386 19.57 -14.44 12.31
CA ALA A 386 19.76 -13.31 13.21
C ALA A 386 19.37 -11.95 12.62
N ASP A 387 19.22 -11.84 11.29
CA ASP A 387 18.82 -10.63 10.57
C ASP A 387 17.41 -10.71 9.96
N VAL A 388 16.58 -11.64 10.45
CA VAL A 388 15.16 -11.72 10.10
C VAL A 388 14.34 -11.42 11.35
N ASP A 389 13.57 -10.33 11.30
CA ASP A 389 12.62 -9.95 12.33
C ASP A 389 11.33 -10.77 12.20
N ALA A 390 10.99 -11.52 13.25
CA ALA A 390 9.82 -12.40 13.28
C ALA A 390 8.49 -11.65 13.13
N SER A 391 8.44 -10.35 13.42
CA SER A 391 7.20 -9.56 13.27
C SER A 391 6.90 -9.20 11.81
N LYS A 392 7.84 -9.40 10.89
CA LYS A 392 7.62 -9.10 9.47
C LYS A 392 6.69 -10.15 8.86
N TRP A 393 5.67 -9.70 8.13
CA TRP A 393 4.68 -10.58 7.51
C TRP A 393 5.29 -11.63 6.57
N TRP A 394 6.45 -11.32 5.96
CA TRP A 394 7.17 -12.23 5.07
C TRP A 394 8.15 -13.16 5.80
N ALA A 395 8.41 -12.97 7.09
CA ALA A 395 9.35 -13.78 7.86
C ALA A 395 8.96 -15.28 7.94
N PRO A 396 7.67 -15.66 8.10
CA PRO A 396 7.23 -17.05 7.99
C PRO A 396 7.67 -17.75 6.70
N TYR A 397 7.70 -17.04 5.57
CA TYR A 397 8.12 -17.60 4.28
C TYR A 397 9.62 -17.87 4.25
N VAL A 398 10.42 -17.02 4.87
CA VAL A 398 11.87 -17.24 4.99
C VAL A 398 12.15 -18.49 5.82
N GLU A 399 11.44 -18.65 6.94
CA GLU A 399 11.54 -19.85 7.77
C GLU A 399 11.07 -21.10 7.02
N ARG A 400 9.95 -21.00 6.29
CA ARG A 400 9.43 -22.11 5.50
C ARG A 400 10.38 -22.53 4.39
N LEU A 401 10.94 -21.57 3.65
CA LEU A 401 11.93 -21.81 2.61
C LEU A 401 13.17 -22.54 3.16
N ALA A 402 13.60 -22.18 4.37
CA ALA A 402 14.71 -22.83 5.04
C ALA A 402 14.33 -24.20 5.60
N ALA A 403 13.09 -24.41 6.06
CA ALA A 403 12.57 -25.70 6.49
C ALA A 403 12.46 -26.70 5.32
N LEU A 404 12.16 -26.21 4.13
CA LEU A 404 12.18 -26.98 2.88
C LEU A 404 13.61 -27.29 2.38
N GLY A 405 14.65 -26.81 3.07
CA GLY A 405 16.05 -27.04 2.69
C GLY A 405 16.51 -26.25 1.46
N ILE A 406 15.69 -25.30 0.98
CA ILE A 406 15.99 -24.53 -0.24
C ILE A 406 17.07 -23.48 0.03
N THR A 407 17.05 -22.84 1.19
CA THR A 407 18.05 -21.83 1.61
C THR A 407 18.77 -22.24 2.90
N GLN A 408 20.06 -21.88 2.97
CA GLN A 408 20.85 -21.92 4.22
C GLN A 408 21.16 -20.51 4.74
N GLY A 409 20.65 -19.47 4.07
CA GLY A 409 21.03 -18.09 4.32
C GLY A 409 22.19 -17.60 3.46
N CYS A 410 22.69 -16.41 3.78
CA CYS A 410 23.86 -15.76 3.18
C CYS A 410 25.11 -15.85 4.08
N ASP A 411 24.94 -16.12 5.37
CA ASP A 411 26.00 -16.30 6.35
C ASP A 411 25.59 -17.40 7.34
N THR A 412 26.57 -18.02 7.99
CA THR A 412 26.39 -19.16 8.90
C THR A 412 26.81 -18.87 10.34
N SER A 413 27.55 -17.79 10.61
CA SER A 413 28.00 -17.46 11.97
C SER A 413 28.08 -15.94 12.22
N PRO A 414 26.99 -15.30 12.70
CA PRO A 414 25.67 -15.90 12.96
C PRO A 414 24.96 -16.27 11.66
N ALA A 415 24.01 -17.21 11.74
CA ALA A 415 23.16 -17.52 10.59
C ALA A 415 22.40 -16.27 10.16
N ARG A 416 22.48 -15.89 8.89
CA ARG A 416 21.80 -14.71 8.32
C ARG A 416 21.11 -15.06 7.02
N PHE A 417 19.93 -14.48 6.76
CA PHE A 417 19.22 -14.64 5.50
C PHE A 417 19.56 -13.53 4.49
N CYS A 418 19.93 -12.32 4.95
CA CYS A 418 20.09 -11.12 4.13
C CYS A 418 18.82 -10.76 3.34
N PRO A 419 17.66 -10.52 3.99
CA PRO A 419 16.37 -10.37 3.31
C PRO A 419 16.35 -9.29 2.23
N HIS A 420 17.00 -8.15 2.48
CA HIS A 420 17.05 -7.01 1.56
C HIS A 420 18.17 -7.10 0.52
N GLY A 421 19.04 -8.11 0.58
CA GLY A 421 20.03 -8.36 -0.46
C GLY A 421 19.36 -8.77 -1.78
N TYR A 422 19.99 -8.43 -2.90
CA TYR A 422 19.52 -8.86 -4.21
C TYR A 422 19.94 -10.30 -4.51
N VAL A 423 19.03 -11.06 -5.12
CA VAL A 423 19.29 -12.42 -5.60
C VAL A 423 20.14 -12.34 -6.86
N ARG A 424 21.32 -12.97 -6.83
CA ARG A 424 22.17 -13.10 -8.01
C ARG A 424 21.77 -14.30 -8.86
N ARG A 425 22.20 -14.31 -10.13
CA ARG A 425 21.91 -15.40 -11.08
C ARG A 425 22.38 -16.76 -10.57
N ASP A 426 23.59 -16.83 -10.01
CA ASP A 426 24.15 -18.05 -9.41
C ASP A 426 23.30 -18.61 -8.25
N GLN A 427 22.85 -17.72 -7.37
CA GLN A 427 21.96 -18.06 -6.26
C GLN A 427 20.59 -18.52 -6.77
N MET A 428 20.03 -17.85 -7.78
CA MET A 428 18.73 -18.21 -8.36
C MET A 428 18.73 -19.62 -8.96
N ALA A 429 19.81 -20.02 -9.65
CA ALA A 429 19.95 -21.40 -10.13
C ALA A 429 19.89 -22.42 -8.98
N THR A 430 20.57 -22.14 -7.86
CA THR A 430 20.51 -23.00 -6.68
C THR A 430 19.12 -23.06 -6.07
N PHE A 431 18.43 -21.93 -5.98
CA PHE A 431 17.07 -21.90 -5.47
C PHE A 431 16.11 -22.72 -6.35
N ALA A 432 16.19 -22.55 -7.67
CA ALA A 432 15.34 -23.30 -8.59
C ALA A 432 15.60 -24.81 -8.55
N VAL A 433 16.88 -25.24 -8.57
CA VAL A 433 17.23 -26.66 -8.49
C VAL A 433 16.70 -27.30 -7.22
N ARG A 434 16.86 -26.63 -6.07
CA ARG A 434 16.39 -27.17 -4.78
C ARG A 434 14.87 -27.14 -4.66
N ALA A 435 14.23 -26.05 -5.08
CA ALA A 435 12.78 -25.88 -4.99
C ALA A 435 12.03 -26.90 -5.85
N PHE A 436 12.46 -27.08 -7.10
CA PHE A 436 11.75 -27.92 -8.08
C PHE A 436 12.40 -29.30 -8.26
N GLN A 437 13.36 -29.66 -7.40
CA GLN A 437 14.09 -30.93 -7.43
C GLN A 437 14.60 -31.27 -8.82
N LEU A 438 15.19 -30.28 -9.50
CA LEU A 438 15.69 -30.45 -10.86
C LEU A 438 16.87 -31.41 -10.85
N GLU A 439 16.87 -32.36 -11.77
CA GLU A 439 17.92 -33.36 -11.93
C GLU A 439 18.58 -33.27 -13.31
N GLY A 440 19.70 -33.97 -13.46
CA GLY A 440 20.51 -33.93 -14.66
C GLY A 440 21.58 -32.83 -14.63
N GLY A 441 22.17 -32.54 -15.79
CA GLY A 441 23.28 -31.61 -15.92
C GLY A 441 24.36 -32.16 -16.84
N GLN A 442 24.41 -31.67 -18.07
CA GLN A 442 25.62 -31.82 -18.90
C GLN A 442 26.63 -30.73 -18.53
N ALA A 443 27.91 -30.97 -18.85
CA ALA A 443 28.89 -29.91 -18.77
C ALA A 443 28.48 -28.80 -19.74
N ASP A 444 28.33 -27.57 -19.24
CA ASP A 444 28.27 -26.37 -20.04
C ASP A 444 29.67 -25.73 -20.12
N ASP A 445 29.98 -25.10 -21.25
CA ASP A 445 31.28 -24.48 -21.52
C ASP A 445 31.31 -23.00 -21.03
N TYR A 446 30.52 -22.68 -19.98
CA TYR A 446 30.52 -21.33 -19.44
C TYR A 446 31.91 -20.96 -18.91
N THR A 447 32.50 -19.97 -19.56
CA THR A 447 33.87 -19.53 -19.26
C THR A 447 34.00 -18.82 -17.91
N ASP A 448 32.89 -18.42 -17.29
CA ASP A 448 32.83 -17.59 -16.08
C ASP A 448 32.18 -18.27 -14.87
N THR A 449 31.89 -19.58 -14.93
CA THR A 449 31.32 -20.34 -13.78
C THR A 449 32.35 -21.19 -13.04
N VAL A 450 33.58 -21.29 -13.56
CA VAL A 450 34.65 -22.09 -12.97
C VAL A 450 34.99 -21.56 -11.56
N GLY A 451 34.95 -22.44 -10.56
CA GLY A 451 35.19 -22.09 -9.16
C GLY A 451 34.01 -21.43 -8.44
N ASN A 452 32.88 -21.18 -9.12
CA ASN A 452 31.67 -20.69 -8.47
C ASN A 452 31.03 -21.81 -7.61
N PRO A 453 30.66 -21.56 -6.34
CA PRO A 453 30.07 -22.57 -5.46
C PRO A 453 28.70 -23.09 -5.93
N HIS A 454 28.02 -22.36 -6.83
CA HIS A 454 26.74 -22.73 -7.41
C HIS A 454 26.89 -23.40 -8.79
N SER A 455 28.11 -23.62 -9.29
CA SER A 455 28.37 -24.12 -10.66
C SER A 455 27.65 -25.43 -10.99
N THR A 456 27.53 -26.36 -10.04
CA THR A 456 26.75 -27.59 -10.24
C THR A 456 25.27 -27.30 -10.50
N ASN A 457 24.66 -26.41 -9.71
CA ASN A 457 23.25 -26.06 -9.86
C ASN A 457 23.00 -25.20 -11.11
N ILE A 458 23.97 -24.38 -11.52
CA ILE A 458 23.92 -23.66 -12.79
C ILE A 458 23.77 -24.67 -13.93
N LYS A 459 24.63 -25.70 -14.00
CA LYS A 459 24.57 -26.74 -15.04
C LYS A 459 23.24 -27.48 -15.09
N VAL A 460 22.72 -27.87 -13.92
CA VAL A 460 21.43 -28.56 -13.80
C VAL A 460 20.31 -27.65 -14.33
N ALA A 461 20.25 -26.41 -13.84
CA ALA A 461 19.21 -25.46 -14.24
C ALA A 461 19.30 -25.08 -15.73
N THR A 462 20.50 -24.98 -16.30
CA THR A 462 20.72 -24.72 -17.73
C THR A 462 20.21 -25.89 -18.57
N THR A 463 20.57 -27.12 -18.19
CA THR A 463 20.12 -28.35 -18.88
C THR A 463 18.60 -28.48 -18.83
N ALA A 464 17.99 -28.09 -17.72
CA ALA A 464 16.54 -28.06 -17.55
C ALA A 464 15.83 -26.91 -18.31
N GLY A 465 16.57 -26.00 -18.97
CA GLY A 465 15.99 -24.83 -19.65
C GLY A 465 15.41 -23.77 -18.71
N VAL A 466 15.76 -23.82 -17.43
CA VAL A 466 15.28 -22.87 -16.42
C VAL A 466 16.09 -21.58 -16.47
N VAL A 467 17.41 -21.68 -16.61
CA VAL A 467 18.32 -20.54 -16.76
C VAL A 467 19.03 -20.61 -18.12
N GLY A 468 19.54 -19.48 -18.60
CA GLY A 468 20.28 -19.40 -19.86
C GLY A 468 21.50 -18.50 -19.78
N GLU A 469 22.26 -18.41 -20.86
CA GLU A 469 23.45 -17.59 -21.00
C GLU A 469 23.15 -16.09 -20.97
N CYS A 470 24.12 -15.28 -20.54
CA CYS A 470 24.08 -13.82 -20.67
C CYS A 470 24.85 -13.33 -21.92
N ALA A 471 25.74 -14.16 -22.46
CA ALA A 471 26.47 -13.90 -23.69
C ALA A 471 26.82 -15.22 -24.38
N THR A 472 26.78 -15.24 -25.70
CA THR A 472 27.02 -16.44 -26.53
C THR A 472 28.45 -16.51 -27.06
N ASP A 473 29.19 -15.40 -27.11
CA ASP A 473 30.58 -15.35 -27.57
C ASP A 473 31.42 -14.29 -26.79
N PRO A 474 32.34 -14.69 -25.89
CA PRO A 474 32.46 -16.05 -25.36
C PRO A 474 31.21 -16.44 -24.58
N LEU A 475 30.90 -17.74 -24.54
CA LEU A 475 29.76 -18.27 -23.79
C LEU A 475 29.94 -17.99 -22.29
N ARG A 476 29.01 -17.22 -21.71
CA ARG A 476 29.04 -16.74 -20.31
C ARG A 476 27.68 -16.82 -19.66
N TYR A 477 27.66 -17.11 -18.37
CA TYR A 477 26.46 -17.18 -17.53
C TYR A 477 26.20 -15.89 -16.74
N CYS A 478 27.23 -15.11 -16.45
CA CYS A 478 27.22 -13.92 -15.61
C CYS A 478 26.72 -14.19 -14.17
N PRO A 479 27.37 -15.09 -13.40
CA PRO A 479 26.85 -15.59 -12.13
C PRO A 479 26.54 -14.50 -11.09
N HIS A 480 27.29 -13.40 -11.10
CA HIS A 480 27.19 -12.36 -10.08
C HIS A 480 26.20 -11.23 -10.38
N GLN A 481 25.57 -11.22 -11.56
CA GLN A 481 24.57 -10.21 -11.88
C GLN A 481 23.29 -10.44 -11.05
N PRO A 482 22.63 -9.37 -10.58
CA PRO A 482 21.32 -9.49 -9.95
C PRO A 482 20.28 -9.96 -10.97
N VAL A 483 19.32 -10.75 -10.52
CA VAL A 483 18.17 -11.17 -11.33
C VAL A 483 17.09 -10.10 -11.21
N SER A 484 16.56 -9.63 -12.33
CA SER A 484 15.40 -8.75 -12.36
C SER A 484 14.11 -9.50 -11.99
N ARG A 485 13.07 -8.77 -11.62
CA ARG A 485 11.78 -9.37 -11.25
C ARG A 485 11.11 -10.08 -12.42
N ALA A 486 11.23 -9.56 -13.65
CA ALA A 486 10.73 -10.21 -14.85
C ALA A 486 11.47 -11.51 -15.16
N GLU A 487 12.80 -11.50 -15.10
CA GLU A 487 13.62 -12.71 -15.30
C GLU A 487 13.28 -13.77 -14.24
N ALA A 488 13.13 -13.38 -12.98
CA ALA A 488 12.74 -14.28 -11.91
C ALA A 488 11.36 -14.90 -12.14
N ALA A 489 10.37 -14.11 -12.57
CA ALA A 489 9.03 -14.61 -12.88
C ALA A 489 9.06 -15.63 -14.03
N ALA A 490 9.75 -15.30 -15.12
CA ALA A 490 9.89 -16.19 -16.28
C ALA A 490 10.59 -17.50 -15.92
N LEU A 491 11.68 -17.42 -15.15
CA LEU A 491 12.46 -18.56 -14.69
C LEU A 491 11.63 -19.48 -13.80
N LEU A 492 10.98 -18.93 -12.77
CA LEU A 492 10.19 -19.73 -11.82
C LEU A 492 8.95 -20.33 -12.48
N HIS A 493 8.32 -19.60 -13.40
CA HIS A 493 7.22 -20.13 -14.20
C HIS A 493 7.67 -21.29 -15.09
N ARG A 494 8.84 -21.21 -15.74
CA ARG A 494 9.40 -22.36 -16.47
C ARG A 494 9.66 -23.54 -15.54
N ALA A 495 10.33 -23.29 -14.42
CA ALA A 495 10.71 -24.34 -13.47
C ALA A 495 9.50 -25.09 -12.89
N ALA A 496 8.43 -24.38 -12.54
CA ALA A 496 7.18 -24.97 -12.05
C ALA A 496 6.48 -25.87 -13.08
N ASN A 497 6.71 -25.64 -14.38
CA ASN A 497 6.10 -26.40 -15.47
C ASN A 497 6.97 -27.57 -15.98
N ILE A 498 8.12 -27.84 -15.37
CA ILE A 498 9.00 -28.96 -15.75
C ILE A 498 8.58 -30.29 -15.10
N LEU A 499 7.89 -30.25 -13.98
CA LEU A 499 7.40 -31.47 -13.32
C LEU A 499 6.07 -31.92 -13.95
N PRO A 500 5.88 -33.21 -14.27
CA PRO A 500 4.57 -33.74 -14.61
C PRO A 500 3.64 -33.62 -13.39
N THR A 501 2.48 -33.00 -13.60
CA THR A 501 1.33 -33.13 -12.69
C THR A 501 0.83 -34.57 -12.76
N ASP A 502 1.27 -35.41 -11.81
CA ASP A 502 0.50 -36.43 -11.07
C ASP A 502 1.42 -37.57 -10.57
N PRO A 503 1.22 -38.11 -9.36
CA PRO A 503 1.77 -39.41 -8.99
C PRO A 503 1.11 -40.52 -9.85
N PRO A 504 1.81 -41.62 -10.17
CA PRO A 504 1.23 -42.70 -10.95
C PRO A 504 0.01 -43.24 -10.22
N THR A 505 -1.16 -43.19 -10.88
CA THR A 505 -2.31 -43.96 -10.46
C THR A 505 -1.90 -45.43 -10.40
N SER A 506 -2.04 -46.03 -9.23
CA SER A 506 -1.91 -47.48 -9.07
C SER A 506 -2.97 -48.15 -9.95
N SER A 507 -2.53 -48.74 -11.06
CA SER A 507 -3.30 -49.77 -11.73
C SER A 507 -3.26 -51.02 -10.85
N ASP A 508 -4.31 -51.23 -10.06
CA ASP A 508 -4.60 -52.53 -9.49
C ASP A 508 -5.26 -53.41 -10.56
N ASP A 509 -4.57 -54.51 -10.90
CA ASP A 509 -5.10 -55.73 -11.51
C ASP A 509 -6.07 -56.46 -10.57
#